data_AF-A0A5B8IPR5-F1
#
_entry.id   AF-A0A5B8IPR5-F1
#
_cell.length_a   1.000
_cell.length_b   1.000
_cell.length_c   1.000
_cell.angle_alpha   90.00
_cell.angle_beta   90.00
_cell.angle_gamma   90.00
#
_symmetry.space_group_name_H-M   'P 1'
#
loop_
_entity.id
_entity.type
_entity.pdbx_description
1 polymer ?
#
loop_
_entity_poly.entity_id
_entity_poly.type
_entity_poly.pdbx_seq_one_letter_code
_entity_poly.pdbx_strand_id
1 'polypeptide(L)'
;MEDFENMEFWIKWTLSAEDRIALSLNAEIEQNGYALTAFRLPHSQRVIGTTLGLSWLGHPEIASTTGTVEEVLALLRHLAEQVTAHQQSFDVGRGETPFFKELNFRELDLDLNFLGFFDEALQGLDPEWILCEAPVNAGSTNANEQDQDFRSAA
;
A
#
# COMPACT_ATOMS: atom_id res chain seq x y z
N MET A 1 -44.99 -1.63 -6.56
CA MET A 1 -43.52 -1.56 -6.61
C MET A 1 -43.11 -2.06 -5.23
N GLU A 2 -42.62 -3.29 -5.14
CA GLU A 2 -42.39 -3.95 -3.85
C GLU A 2 -41.16 -3.36 -3.16
N ASP A 3 -41.29 -3.06 -1.87
CA ASP A 3 -40.24 -2.50 -1.01
C ASP A 3 -39.18 -3.57 -0.74
N PHE A 4 -38.08 -3.52 -1.48
CA PHE A 4 -36.86 -4.28 -1.22
C PHE A 4 -36.05 -3.71 -0.03
N GLU A 5 -36.57 -2.70 0.67
CA GLU A 5 -35.87 -1.94 1.72
C GLU A 5 -35.46 -2.79 2.94
N ASN A 6 -36.00 -4.00 3.10
CA ASN A 6 -35.70 -4.90 4.23
C ASN A 6 -35.23 -6.30 3.81
N MET A 7 -34.62 -6.44 2.62
CA MET A 7 -34.17 -7.76 2.15
C MET A 7 -32.87 -8.18 2.85
N GLU A 8 -32.93 -9.27 3.62
CA GLU A 8 -31.75 -9.90 4.20
C GLU A 8 -31.02 -10.74 3.16
N PHE A 9 -29.74 -10.48 2.95
CA PHE A 9 -28.88 -11.25 2.06
C PHE A 9 -27.90 -12.12 2.86
N TRP A 10 -27.77 -13.37 2.44
CA TRP A 10 -26.83 -14.31 3.00
C TRP A 10 -25.84 -14.71 1.90
N ILE A 11 -24.58 -14.33 2.07
CA ILE A 11 -23.50 -14.68 1.14
C ILE A 11 -22.62 -15.74 1.80
N LYS A 12 -22.58 -16.93 1.21
CA LYS A 12 -21.63 -17.97 1.57
C LYS A 12 -20.54 -18.04 0.52
N TRP A 13 -19.33 -17.66 0.89
CA TRP A 13 -18.16 -17.80 0.03
C TRP A 13 -17.77 -19.28 -0.11
N THR A 14 -17.64 -19.76 -1.35
CA THR A 14 -17.09 -21.08 -1.68
C THR A 14 -15.65 -21.03 -2.18
N LEU A 15 -15.16 -19.82 -2.43
CA LEU A 15 -13.80 -19.53 -2.88
C LEU A 15 -12.78 -19.77 -1.76
N SER A 16 -11.54 -20.04 -2.17
CA SER A 16 -10.42 -20.12 -1.25
C SER A 16 -10.15 -18.77 -0.58
N ALA A 17 -9.33 -18.74 0.47
CA ALA A 17 -8.92 -17.47 1.05
C ALA A 17 -8.11 -16.62 0.05
N GLU A 18 -7.28 -17.25 -0.78
CA GLU A 18 -6.43 -16.62 -1.78
C GLU A 18 -7.27 -16.04 -2.92
N ASP A 19 -8.21 -16.79 -3.49
CA ASP A 19 -9.06 -16.31 -4.59
C ASP A 19 -9.91 -15.10 -4.13
N ARG A 20 -10.34 -15.08 -2.87
CA ARG A 20 -11.06 -13.91 -2.32
C ARG A 20 -10.15 -12.68 -2.22
N ILE A 21 -8.89 -12.87 -1.82
CA ILE A 21 -7.91 -11.77 -1.77
C ILE A 21 -7.68 -11.26 -3.19
N ALA A 22 -7.42 -12.14 -4.15
CA ALA A 22 -7.23 -11.77 -5.55
C ALA A 22 -8.46 -11.03 -6.11
N LEU A 23 -9.67 -11.52 -5.85
CA LEU A 23 -10.92 -10.85 -6.26
C LEU A 23 -11.04 -9.45 -5.65
N SER A 24 -10.73 -9.28 -4.37
CA SER A 24 -10.75 -7.96 -3.72
C SER A 24 -9.70 -7.02 -4.28
N LEU A 25 -8.48 -7.50 -4.55
CA LEU A 25 -7.42 -6.69 -5.17
C LEU A 25 -7.79 -6.27 -6.59
N ASN A 26 -8.34 -7.19 -7.39
CA ASN A 26 -8.82 -6.89 -8.74
C ASN A 26 -9.92 -5.82 -8.72
N ALA A 27 -10.87 -5.89 -7.79
CA ALA A 27 -11.92 -4.89 -7.66
C ALA A 27 -11.36 -3.50 -7.27
N GLU A 28 -10.38 -3.45 -6.36
CA GLU A 28 -9.69 -2.21 -5.99
C GLU A 28 -8.91 -1.62 -7.17
N ILE A 29 -8.18 -2.43 -7.94
CA ILE A 29 -7.45 -2.00 -9.14
C ILE A 29 -8.42 -1.47 -10.20
N GLU A 30 -9.52 -2.18 -10.46
CA GLU A 30 -10.53 -1.74 -11.44
C GLU A 30 -11.17 -0.40 -11.04
N GLN A 31 -11.42 -0.21 -9.74
CA GLN A 31 -12.06 1.00 -9.23
C GLN A 31 -11.10 2.20 -9.13
N ASN A 32 -9.88 1.98 -8.64
CA ASN A 32 -8.95 3.05 -8.23
C ASN A 32 -7.70 3.16 -9.12
N GLY A 33 -7.48 2.20 -10.02
CA GLY A 33 -6.24 2.04 -10.79
C GLY A 33 -5.11 1.40 -10.00
N TYR A 34 -5.32 1.09 -8.71
CA TYR A 34 -4.35 0.40 -7.87
C TYR A 34 -5.02 -0.29 -6.67
N ALA A 35 -4.30 -1.25 -6.09
CA ALA A 35 -4.57 -1.84 -4.79
C ALA A 35 -3.29 -1.80 -3.94
N LEU A 36 -3.45 -1.93 -2.62
CA LEU A 36 -2.35 -1.93 -1.67
C LEU A 36 -2.34 -3.22 -0.88
N THR A 37 -1.16 -3.80 -0.70
CA THR A 37 -0.97 -4.93 0.21
C THR A 37 0.09 -4.61 1.24
N ALA A 38 -0.01 -5.21 2.41
CA ALA A 38 1.05 -5.20 3.41
C ALA A 38 1.11 -6.54 4.11
N PHE A 39 2.32 -7.08 4.28
CA PHE A 39 2.55 -8.37 4.90
C PHE A 39 3.87 -8.38 5.67
N ARG A 40 4.06 -9.43 6.47
CA ARG A 40 5.32 -9.71 7.16
C ARG A 40 5.80 -11.09 6.75
N LEU A 41 7.08 -11.20 6.46
CA LEU A 41 7.70 -12.51 6.26
C LEU A 41 7.76 -13.28 7.58
N PRO A 42 7.63 -14.61 7.55
CA PRO A 42 7.86 -15.44 8.73
C PRO A 42 9.22 -15.09 9.36
N HIS A 43 9.24 -14.87 10.67
CA HIS A 43 10.44 -14.50 11.44
C HIS A 43 11.00 -13.09 11.20
N SER A 44 10.33 -12.25 10.41
CA SER A 44 10.67 -10.84 10.27
C SER A 44 9.69 -9.96 11.03
N GLN A 45 10.21 -8.95 11.73
CA GLN A 45 9.38 -7.87 12.28
C GLN A 45 9.11 -6.76 11.24
N ARG A 46 9.82 -6.78 10.11
CA ARG A 46 9.65 -5.77 9.05
C ARG A 46 8.37 -6.02 8.29
N VAL A 47 7.61 -4.95 8.11
CA VAL A 47 6.47 -4.90 7.19
C VAL A 47 7.01 -4.63 5.79
N ILE A 48 6.45 -5.34 4.82
CA ILE A 48 6.63 -5.06 3.40
C ILE A 48 5.26 -4.67 2.90
N GLY A 49 5.15 -3.47 2.32
CA GLY A 49 3.96 -3.07 1.59
C GLY A 49 4.27 -2.91 0.11
N THR A 50 3.25 -3.12 -0.71
CA THR A 50 3.35 -2.99 -2.16
C THR A 50 2.11 -2.34 -2.75
N THR A 51 2.31 -1.62 -3.85
CA THR A 51 1.25 -1.31 -4.80
C THR A 51 1.05 -2.50 -5.75
N LEU A 52 -0.16 -2.58 -6.30
CA LEU A 52 -0.52 -3.41 -7.44
C LEU A 52 -1.40 -2.55 -8.34
N GLY A 53 -1.28 -2.62 -9.67
CA GLY A 53 -2.15 -1.86 -10.57
C GLY A 53 -1.43 -0.80 -11.39
N LEU A 54 -0.33 -0.25 -10.87
CA LEU A 54 0.40 0.84 -11.51
C LEU A 54 1.02 0.41 -12.84
N SER A 55 1.34 -0.87 -12.97
CA SER A 55 1.92 -1.43 -14.20
C SER A 55 0.98 -1.34 -15.40
N TRP A 56 -0.33 -1.42 -15.20
CA TRP A 56 -1.29 -1.20 -16.30
C TRP A 56 -1.31 0.24 -16.80
N LEU A 57 -0.78 1.18 -16.01
CA LEU A 57 -0.57 2.58 -16.38
C LEU A 57 0.83 2.83 -16.93
N GLY A 58 1.65 1.79 -17.11
CA GLY A 58 3.03 1.89 -17.59
C GLY A 58 4.01 2.41 -16.53
N HIS A 59 3.68 2.24 -15.24
CA HIS A 59 4.52 2.66 -14.12
C HIS A 59 4.97 1.45 -13.29
N PRO A 60 6.23 1.37 -12.81
CA PRO A 60 6.68 0.30 -11.93
C PRO A 60 5.83 0.18 -10.66
N GLU A 61 5.65 -1.03 -10.12
CA GLU A 61 5.06 -1.17 -8.80
C GLU A 61 6.02 -0.65 -7.73
N ILE A 62 5.45 -0.04 -6.69
CA ILE A 62 6.21 0.57 -5.60
C ILE A 62 6.10 -0.31 -4.37
N ALA A 63 7.24 -0.68 -3.80
CA ALA A 63 7.34 -1.34 -2.52
C ALA A 63 7.87 -0.37 -1.45
N SER A 64 7.53 -0.62 -0.19
CA SER A 64 8.15 0.07 0.95
C SER A 64 8.28 -0.82 2.17
N THR A 65 9.32 -0.59 2.96
CA THR A 65 9.59 -1.29 4.22
C THR A 65 9.75 -0.34 5.41
N THR A 66 9.44 0.95 5.23
CA THR A 66 9.73 1.97 6.22
C THR A 66 8.52 2.20 7.13
N GLY A 67 8.64 1.83 8.40
CA GLY A 67 7.67 2.18 9.44
C GLY A 67 6.72 1.05 9.83
N THR A 68 5.58 1.43 10.41
CA THR A 68 4.47 0.53 10.74
C THR A 68 3.66 0.14 9.50
N VAL A 69 2.67 -0.77 9.67
CA VAL A 69 1.76 -1.15 8.57
C VAL A 69 1.00 0.08 8.06
N GLU A 70 0.52 0.92 8.97
CA GLU A 70 -0.24 2.11 8.67
C GLU A 70 0.62 3.16 7.96
N GLU A 71 1.86 3.36 8.39
CA GLU A 71 2.80 4.29 7.75
C GLU A 71 3.17 3.85 6.33
N VAL A 72 3.46 2.56 6.15
CA VAL A 72 3.75 1.96 4.84
C VAL A 72 2.55 2.10 3.91
N LEU A 73 1.35 1.73 4.36
CA LEU A 73 0.15 1.82 3.52
C LEU A 73 -0.21 3.28 3.21
N ALA A 74 -0.05 4.20 4.15
CA ALA A 74 -0.29 5.62 3.92
C ALA A 74 0.69 6.21 2.88
N LEU A 75 1.97 5.86 2.98
CA LEU A 75 2.97 6.26 1.99
C LEU A 75 2.63 5.71 0.61
N LEU A 76 2.39 4.41 0.49
CA LEU A 76 2.11 3.76 -0.79
C LEU A 76 0.80 4.27 -1.41
N ARG A 77 -0.23 4.51 -0.59
CA ARG A 77 -1.47 5.15 -1.03
C ARG A 77 -1.19 6.51 -1.65
N HIS A 78 -0.46 7.36 -0.94
CA HIS A 78 -0.13 8.70 -1.43
C HIS A 78 0.64 8.65 -2.75
N LEU A 79 1.64 7.77 -2.86
CA LEU A 79 2.42 7.59 -4.09
C LEU A 79 1.55 7.06 -5.23
N ALA A 80 0.71 6.06 -4.98
CA ALA A 80 -0.21 5.53 -5.97
C ALA A 80 -1.20 6.60 -6.44
N GLU A 81 -1.75 7.44 -5.55
CA GLU A 81 -2.59 8.58 -5.92
C GLU A 81 -1.83 9.61 -6.76
N GLN A 82 -0.54 9.86 -6.49
CA GLN A 82 0.29 10.70 -7.37
C GLN A 82 0.42 10.10 -8.78
N VAL A 83 0.56 8.78 -8.91
CA VAL A 83 0.61 8.13 -10.21
C VAL A 83 -0.75 8.14 -10.90
N THR A 84 -1.81 7.67 -10.25
CA THR A 84 -3.11 7.45 -10.88
C THR A 84 -3.91 8.73 -11.10
N ALA A 85 -3.93 9.65 -10.12
CA ALA A 85 -4.72 10.87 -10.21
C ALA A 85 -3.93 12.05 -10.81
N HIS A 86 -2.61 12.09 -10.59
CA HIS A 86 -1.76 13.21 -10.99
C HIS A 86 -0.79 12.89 -12.15
N GLN A 87 -0.79 11.65 -12.65
CA GLN A 87 0.08 11.19 -13.75
C GLN A 87 1.57 11.43 -13.45
N GLN A 88 1.94 11.46 -12.17
CA GLN A 88 3.33 11.54 -11.77
C GLN A 88 4.00 10.20 -12.05
N SER A 89 5.25 10.24 -12.48
CA SER A 89 6.08 9.05 -12.63
C SER A 89 7.25 9.07 -11.66
N PHE A 90 7.54 7.94 -11.06
CA PHE A 90 8.67 7.68 -10.19
C PHE A 90 9.58 6.66 -10.86
N ASP A 91 10.87 6.93 -10.81
CA ASP A 91 11.92 6.07 -11.35
C ASP A 91 13.06 6.00 -10.31
N VAL A 92 14.01 5.10 -10.53
CA VAL A 92 15.19 4.92 -9.69
C VAL A 92 15.93 6.24 -9.50
N GLY A 93 16.22 6.56 -8.25
CA GLY A 93 16.88 7.81 -7.87
C GLY A 93 16.06 8.62 -6.88
N ARG A 94 16.19 9.94 -6.96
CA ARG A 94 15.49 10.86 -6.05
C ARG A 94 14.15 11.25 -6.65
N GLY A 95 13.12 11.20 -5.81
CA GLY A 95 11.81 11.76 -6.13
C GLY A 95 11.28 12.63 -5.01
N GLU A 96 10.23 13.37 -5.32
CA GLU A 96 9.50 14.19 -4.36
C GLU A 96 8.01 14.19 -4.67
N THR A 97 7.23 14.55 -3.69
CA THR A 97 5.80 14.80 -3.80
C THR A 97 5.46 16.10 -3.06
N PRO A 98 4.21 16.59 -3.15
CA PRO A 98 3.79 17.73 -2.34
C PRO A 98 4.05 17.55 -0.84
N PHE A 99 3.91 16.31 -0.33
CA PHE A 99 4.07 15.98 1.09
C PHE A 99 5.50 15.55 1.46
N PHE A 100 6.14 14.73 0.63
CA PHE A 100 7.50 14.22 0.87
C PHE A 100 8.51 14.91 -0.04
N LYS A 101 9.37 15.76 0.53
CA LYS A 101 10.40 16.51 -0.25
C LYS A 101 11.64 15.71 -0.60
N GLU A 102 11.82 14.56 0.04
CA GLU A 102 12.94 13.69 -0.22
C GLU A 102 12.47 12.25 -0.12
N LEU A 103 12.36 11.59 -1.27
CA LEU A 103 12.14 10.15 -1.40
C LEU A 103 13.30 9.56 -2.19
N ASN A 104 13.76 8.38 -1.77
CA ASN A 104 14.76 7.64 -2.53
C ASN A 104 14.13 6.35 -3.05
N PHE A 105 14.20 6.18 -4.36
CA PHE A 105 13.73 5.01 -5.08
C PHE A 105 14.94 4.20 -5.54
N ARG A 106 14.87 2.88 -5.36
CA ARG A 106 15.90 1.94 -5.80
C ARG A 106 15.24 0.81 -6.56
N GLU A 107 15.95 0.26 -7.53
CA GLU A 107 15.54 -0.99 -8.17
C GLU A 107 15.41 -2.08 -7.11
N LEU A 108 14.33 -2.85 -7.20
CA LEU A 108 14.06 -3.95 -6.31
C LEU A 108 13.77 -5.19 -7.14
N ASP A 109 14.55 -6.24 -6.94
CA ASP A 109 14.21 -7.56 -7.45
C ASP A 109 13.35 -8.27 -6.41
N LEU A 110 12.03 -8.20 -6.59
CA LEU A 110 11.06 -8.73 -5.64
C LEU A 110 10.26 -9.87 -6.27
N ASP A 111 10.66 -11.10 -5.94
CA ASP A 111 9.88 -12.29 -6.28
C ASP A 111 8.75 -12.47 -5.23
N LEU A 112 7.54 -12.02 -5.58
CA LEU A 112 6.32 -12.23 -4.77
C LEU A 112 5.50 -13.45 -5.20
N ASN A 113 6.01 -14.31 -6.09
CA ASN A 113 5.28 -15.49 -6.54
C ASN A 113 4.99 -16.49 -5.40
N PHE A 114 5.71 -16.39 -4.27
CA PHE A 114 5.40 -17.16 -3.07
C PHE A 114 4.04 -16.76 -2.44
N LEU A 115 3.51 -15.58 -2.75
CA LEU A 115 2.16 -15.15 -2.43
C LEU A 115 1.26 -15.50 -3.62
N GLY A 116 0.71 -16.72 -3.64
CA GLY A 116 0.01 -17.28 -4.81
C GLY A 116 -1.13 -16.42 -5.38
N PHE A 117 -1.70 -15.52 -4.57
CA PHE A 117 -2.74 -14.58 -5.02
C PHE A 117 -2.22 -13.40 -5.86
N PHE A 118 -0.91 -13.11 -5.88
CA PHE A 118 -0.35 -12.01 -6.68
C PHE A 118 -0.45 -12.30 -8.17
N ASP A 119 -0.11 -13.51 -8.61
CA ASP A 119 -0.21 -13.90 -10.02
C ASP A 119 -1.66 -13.80 -10.52
N GLU A 120 -2.61 -14.22 -9.69
CA GLU A 120 -4.05 -14.12 -10.01
C GLU A 120 -4.56 -12.66 -10.01
N ALA A 121 -4.09 -11.82 -9.08
CA ALA A 121 -4.42 -10.40 -9.05
C ALA A 121 -3.77 -9.63 -10.21
N LEU A 122 -2.58 -10.02 -10.64
CA LEU A 122 -1.85 -9.40 -11.75
C LEU A 122 -2.20 -9.99 -13.12
N GLN A 123 -2.98 -11.07 -13.15
CA GLN A 123 -3.42 -11.75 -14.37
C GLN A 123 -2.24 -12.15 -15.29
N GLY A 124 -1.14 -12.60 -14.68
CA GLY A 124 0.09 -13.00 -15.37
C GLY A 124 0.96 -11.85 -15.87
N LEU A 125 0.69 -10.62 -15.45
CA LEU A 125 1.59 -9.49 -15.67
C LEU A 125 2.84 -9.62 -14.78
N ASP A 126 4.02 -9.39 -15.36
CA ASP A 126 5.31 -9.39 -14.66
C ASP A 126 5.77 -7.94 -14.43
N PRO A 127 5.48 -7.35 -13.27
CA PRO A 127 5.74 -5.93 -13.02
C PRO A 127 7.21 -5.67 -12.67
N GLU A 128 7.73 -4.54 -13.14
CA GLU A 128 8.96 -3.98 -12.60
C GLU A 128 8.71 -3.38 -11.21
N TRP A 129 9.68 -3.48 -10.30
CA TRP A 129 9.54 -3.05 -8.91
C TRP A 129 10.57 -2.00 -8.53
N ILE A 130 10.12 -0.97 -7.82
CA ILE A 130 10.98 0.02 -7.16
C ILE A 130 10.71 0.08 -5.66
N LEU A 131 11.76 0.06 -4.85
CA LEU A 131 11.69 0.27 -3.41
C LEU A 131 11.74 1.77 -3.09
N CYS A 132 10.73 2.26 -2.39
CA CYS A 132 10.68 3.62 -1.87
C CYS A 132 11.09 3.66 -0.38
N GLU A 133 12.13 4.43 -0.10
CA GLU A 133 12.61 4.78 1.23
C GLU A 133 12.27 6.25 1.54
N ALA A 134 11.28 6.46 2.41
CA ALA A 134 11.01 7.77 2.99
C ALA A 134 11.90 8.02 4.23
N PRO A 135 12.38 9.25 4.47
CA PRO A 135 13.07 9.59 5.70
C PRO A 135 12.13 9.45 6.90
N VAL A 136 12.63 8.83 7.97
CA VAL A 136 11.88 8.39 9.17
C VAL A 136 11.18 9.52 9.96
N ASN A 137 11.30 10.79 9.52
CA ASN A 137 10.84 11.96 10.27
C ASN A 137 9.63 12.71 9.69
N ALA A 138 8.91 12.16 8.72
CA ALA A 138 7.74 12.85 8.14
C ALA A 138 6.50 12.88 9.07
N GLY A 139 6.52 12.15 10.21
CA GLY A 139 5.36 11.97 11.09
C GLY A 139 5.59 12.24 12.59
N SER A 140 6.73 12.81 13.00
CA SER A 140 6.98 13.12 14.42
C SER A 140 6.83 14.62 14.72
N THR A 141 5.72 15.22 14.32
CA THR A 141 5.37 16.58 14.75
C THR A 141 4.30 16.48 15.85
N ASN A 142 4.78 16.64 17.09
CA ASN A 142 4.04 17.01 18.31
C ASN A 142 3.07 15.99 18.92
N ALA A 143 3.60 15.05 19.71
CA ALA A 143 2.82 14.38 20.76
C ALA A 143 3.59 14.21 22.09
N ASN A 144 4.67 14.98 22.32
CA ASN A 144 5.51 14.84 23.52
C ASN A 144 5.95 16.18 24.14
N GLU A 145 5.11 17.20 24.10
CA GLU A 145 5.28 18.41 24.91
C GLU A 145 3.94 18.81 25.53
N GLN A 146 3.41 18.00 26.46
CA GLN A 146 2.42 18.50 27.43
C GLN A 146 2.23 17.66 28.71
N ASP A 147 3.12 16.74 29.05
CA ASP A 147 2.93 15.86 30.23
C ASP A 147 4.09 15.88 31.25
N GLN A 148 4.77 17.03 31.39
CA GLN A 148 5.79 17.23 32.44
C GLN A 148 5.57 18.40 33.42
N ASP A 149 4.46 19.14 33.34
CA ASP A 149 4.24 20.31 34.23
C ASP A 149 3.27 20.09 35.41
N PHE A 150 2.88 18.85 35.75
CA PHE A 150 1.97 18.58 36.87
C PHE A 150 2.52 17.73 38.02
N ARG A 151 3.85 17.59 38.15
CA ARG A 151 4.46 16.93 39.32
C ARG A 151 5.61 17.72 39.92
N SER A 152 5.33 18.94 40.35
CA SER A 152 6.13 19.65 41.35
C SER A 152 5.24 20.53 42.23
N ALA A 153 4.41 19.88 43.04
CA ALA A 153 3.79 20.45 44.23
C ALA A 153 3.26 19.31 45.13
N ALA A 154 4.18 18.68 45.88
CA ALA A 154 3.88 17.90 47.08
C ALA A 154 5.12 17.89 47.98
#